data_AF-A0A8D8M8U3-F1
#
_entry.id   AF-A0A8D8M8U3-F1
#
_cell.length_a   1.000
_cell.length_b   1.000
_cell.length_c   1.000
_cell.angle_alpha   90.00
_cell.angle_beta   90.00
_cell.angle_gamma   90.00
#
_symmetry.space_group_name_H-M   'P 1'
#
loop_
_entity.id
_entity.type
_entity.pdbx_description
1 polymer ?
#
loop_
_entity_poly.entity_id
_entity_poly.type
_entity_poly.pdbx_seq_one_letter_code
_entity_poly.pdbx_strand_id
1 'polypeptide(L)'
;GGGGIGGSSGSGVGKFQFSDQFCNNKQNKKQLTLSAKKRHEFRNDECFNQIDKELLSIDFDFEENLKLFDKISDKSASGAGHKTKKQGQVSGYYEQGTSYAPSIGPGLDSDPSSSSVGVSVMCGSDATTKPDLVSQVDQRVPVGDSGRKKKKNYRHDENILQGDSLCNNANQEISILQQDVLDVNDPGYEYVTDTGLKLPCISVELKRKILTYAEDVGLGFERQNETMARAATEMTLQLIGGAHRLSGDNRHQWPRVVILAGPHRSGAIAVGAARALASHDINTLVFLTEPDVFTAPLAHELASHRLSGPGHKVTSNVQDLPTDNIDLIISGLSSYECDSYVRRDVINYINDQKVPILGLDPNKQGIGHNVSVKYSIISVLPISYSKCNGQLYLCNLALPNGVYKDLHIQYRSPFGAKFIIPLHRK
;
A
#
# COMPACT_ATOMS: atom_id res chain seq x y z
N GLY A 1 19.64 -3.67 -83.47
CA GLY A 1 21.08 -3.62 -83.77
C GLY A 1 21.78 -2.87 -82.65
N GLY A 2 22.87 -3.44 -82.11
CA GLY A 2 23.85 -2.85 -81.17
C GLY A 2 23.31 -2.49 -79.78
N GLY A 3 23.67 -3.12 -78.65
CA GLY A 3 24.99 -3.56 -78.16
C GLY A 3 25.44 -2.55 -77.07
N GLY A 4 25.87 -2.86 -75.86
CA GLY A 4 26.08 -4.10 -75.10
C GLY A 4 26.87 -3.78 -73.81
N ILE A 5 26.89 -4.75 -72.87
CA ILE A 5 27.95 -5.02 -71.85
C ILE A 5 27.98 -4.03 -70.67
N GLY A 6 27.96 -4.37 -69.37
CA GLY A 6 28.40 -5.51 -68.53
C GLY A 6 28.89 -4.83 -67.21
N GLY A 7 28.85 -5.33 -65.97
CA GLY A 7 28.78 -6.66 -65.37
C GLY A 7 29.79 -6.67 -64.19
N SER A 8 29.38 -7.23 -63.04
CA SER A 8 30.22 -7.62 -61.86
C SER A 8 30.78 -6.48 -60.97
N SER A 9 31.11 -6.65 -59.69
CA SER A 9 30.84 -7.53 -58.53
C SER A 9 31.99 -7.23 -57.55
N GLY A 10 31.79 -7.30 -56.23
CA GLY A 10 32.95 -7.19 -55.32
C GLY A 10 32.68 -6.78 -53.87
N SER A 11 32.62 -7.80 -53.02
CA SER A 11 32.70 -7.88 -51.57
C SER A 11 33.81 -7.05 -50.91
N GLY A 12 33.61 -6.59 -49.67
CA GLY A 12 34.71 -6.04 -48.85
C GLY A 12 34.31 -5.64 -47.43
N VAL A 13 34.55 -6.55 -46.48
CA VAL A 13 34.46 -6.35 -45.03
C VAL A 13 35.57 -5.40 -44.55
N GLY A 14 35.22 -4.35 -43.80
CA GLY A 14 36.17 -3.42 -43.19
C GLY A 14 35.94 -3.24 -41.68
N LYS A 15 36.77 -3.91 -40.88
CA LYS A 15 36.94 -3.71 -39.43
C LYS A 15 37.46 -2.30 -39.16
N PHE A 16 36.82 -1.56 -38.24
CA PHE A 16 37.45 -0.41 -37.59
C PHE A 16 37.78 -0.76 -36.14
N GLN A 17 39.07 -0.89 -35.87
CA GLN A 17 39.67 -0.91 -34.54
C GLN A 17 39.66 0.51 -33.97
N PHE A 18 39.19 0.68 -32.73
CA PHE A 18 39.51 1.85 -31.92
C PHE A 18 40.46 1.40 -30.82
N SER A 19 41.64 2.01 -30.83
CA SER A 19 42.77 1.77 -29.94
C SER A 19 42.59 2.40 -28.56
N ASP A 20 43.02 1.68 -27.53
CA ASP A 20 43.28 2.14 -26.17
C ASP A 20 44.31 3.28 -26.12
N GLN A 21 43.99 4.37 -25.42
CA GLN A 21 44.99 5.17 -24.70
C GLN A 21 44.42 5.67 -23.37
N PHE A 22 44.94 5.09 -22.30
CA PHE A 22 44.86 5.59 -20.93
C PHE A 22 45.68 6.88 -20.78
N CYS A 23 45.10 7.91 -20.16
CA CYS A 23 45.83 8.90 -19.36
C CYS A 23 44.96 9.47 -18.22
N ASN A 24 45.30 9.05 -16.99
CA ASN A 24 45.29 9.78 -15.71
C ASN A 24 44.30 10.93 -15.46
N ASN A 25 43.34 10.73 -14.55
CA ASN A 25 42.86 11.82 -13.69
C ASN A 25 42.35 11.36 -12.32
N LYS A 26 43.27 11.14 -11.37
CA LYS A 26 43.00 10.84 -9.95
C LYS A 26 42.87 12.14 -9.13
N GLN A 27 41.87 12.99 -9.37
CA GLN A 27 41.57 14.12 -8.45
C GLN A 27 40.08 14.41 -8.15
N ASN A 28 39.11 13.81 -8.83
CA ASN A 28 37.70 14.22 -8.68
C ASN A 28 36.79 13.36 -7.77
N LYS A 29 37.33 12.52 -6.88
CA LYS A 29 36.51 11.69 -5.96
C LYS A 29 36.03 12.40 -4.67
N LYS A 30 36.57 13.57 -4.32
CA LYS A 30 36.20 14.27 -3.07
C LYS A 30 35.03 15.27 -3.22
N GLN A 31 34.71 15.74 -4.43
CA GLN A 31 33.56 16.65 -4.64
C GLN A 31 32.22 15.91 -4.77
N LEU A 32 32.22 14.68 -5.32
CA LEU A 32 31.00 13.89 -5.50
C LEU A 32 30.40 13.37 -4.19
N THR A 33 31.20 13.18 -3.15
CA THR A 33 30.75 12.67 -1.84
C THR A 33 30.09 13.74 -0.96
N LEU A 34 30.49 15.01 -1.10
CA LEU A 34 29.86 16.15 -0.42
C LEU A 34 28.45 16.42 -0.96
N SER A 35 28.22 16.25 -2.28
CA SER A 35 26.89 16.37 -2.88
C SER A 35 25.94 15.23 -2.47
N ALA A 36 26.46 14.02 -2.25
CA ALA A 36 25.64 12.89 -1.80
C ALA A 36 25.23 13.01 -0.33
N LYS A 37 26.16 13.46 0.54
CA LYS A 37 25.84 13.76 1.95
C LYS A 37 24.80 14.87 2.08
N LYS A 38 24.94 15.97 1.33
CA LYS A 38 23.93 17.06 1.33
C LYS A 38 22.56 16.60 0.85
N ARG A 39 22.48 15.70 -0.14
CA ARG A 39 21.21 15.12 -0.61
C ARG A 39 20.59 14.15 0.40
N HIS A 40 21.42 13.46 1.19
CA HIS A 40 20.93 12.56 2.25
C HIS A 40 20.47 13.33 3.49
N GLU A 41 21.14 14.42 3.86
CA GLU A 41 20.66 15.34 4.91
C GLU A 41 19.32 15.96 4.53
N PHE A 42 19.18 16.45 3.29
CA PHE A 42 17.92 17.04 2.83
C PHE A 42 16.74 16.04 2.83
N ARG A 43 16.98 14.76 2.48
CA ARG A 43 15.94 13.70 2.54
C ARG A 43 15.55 13.29 3.96
N ASN A 44 16.44 13.47 4.93
CA ASN A 44 16.14 13.17 6.33
C ASN A 44 15.27 14.28 6.96
N ASP A 45 15.54 15.54 6.61
CA ASP A 45 14.75 16.69 7.09
C ASP A 45 13.30 16.67 6.56
N GLU A 46 13.06 16.12 5.36
CA GLU A 46 11.71 15.95 4.79
C GLU A 46 10.94 14.75 5.36
N CYS A 47 11.62 13.76 5.94
CA CYS A 47 11.01 12.52 6.43
C CYS A 47 10.75 12.55 7.94
N PHE A 48 11.53 13.34 8.67
CA PHE A 48 11.37 13.58 10.10
C PHE A 48 11.45 15.09 10.30
N ASN A 49 10.30 15.77 10.24
CA ASN A 49 10.20 17.12 10.80
C ASN A 49 10.89 17.10 12.17
N GLN A 50 11.73 18.10 12.47
CA GLN A 50 12.43 18.20 13.74
C GLN A 50 11.40 17.99 14.85
N ILE A 51 11.43 16.82 15.48
CA ILE A 51 10.51 16.52 16.57
C ILE A 51 10.91 17.49 17.67
N ASP A 52 10.01 18.41 18.02
CA ASP A 52 10.22 19.31 19.14
C ASP A 52 10.55 18.45 20.35
N LYS A 53 11.80 18.57 20.83
CA LYS A 53 12.28 17.79 21.96
C LYS A 53 11.46 18.07 23.22
N GLU A 54 10.82 19.24 23.27
CA GLU A 54 9.83 19.61 24.28
C GLU A 54 8.61 18.67 24.28
N LEU A 55 8.16 18.21 23.10
CA LEU A 55 7.02 17.31 22.94
C LEU A 55 7.35 15.86 23.30
N LEU A 56 8.63 15.47 23.21
CA LEU A 56 9.14 14.16 23.65
C LEU A 56 9.52 14.12 25.14
N SER A 57 9.66 15.28 25.79
CA SER A 57 9.94 15.38 27.23
C SER A 57 8.69 15.55 28.10
N ILE A 58 7.50 15.62 27.48
CA ILE A 58 6.24 15.52 28.22
C ILE A 58 6.06 14.05 28.55
N ASP A 59 6.47 13.67 29.76
CA ASP A 59 6.12 12.36 30.31
C ASP A 59 4.60 12.22 30.29
N PHE A 60 4.12 11.14 29.69
CA PHE A 60 2.70 10.82 29.68
C PHE A 60 2.27 10.49 31.11
N ASP A 61 1.68 11.47 31.80
CA ASP A 61 1.20 11.31 33.17
C ASP A 61 -0.07 10.43 33.18
N PHE A 62 0.12 9.15 33.48
CA PHE A 62 -0.97 8.19 33.59
C PHE A 62 -1.93 8.56 34.73
N GLU A 63 -1.44 9.19 35.80
CA GLU A 63 -2.20 9.44 37.02
C GLU A 63 -3.12 10.66 36.89
N GLU A 64 -2.69 11.69 36.14
CA GLU A 64 -3.52 12.85 35.83
C GLU A 64 -4.61 12.51 34.80
N ASN A 65 -4.29 11.68 33.80
CA ASN A 65 -5.26 11.21 32.80
C ASN A 65 -6.29 10.22 33.37
N LEU A 66 -5.92 9.38 34.34
CA LEU A 66 -6.87 8.51 35.06
C LEU A 66 -7.92 9.33 35.85
N LYS A 67 -7.51 10.45 36.47
CA LYS A 67 -8.42 11.35 37.18
C LYS A 67 -9.45 12.04 36.27
N LEU A 68 -9.12 12.24 34.99
CA LEU A 68 -10.06 12.77 34.00
C LEU A 68 -11.18 11.77 33.67
N PHE A 69 -10.93 10.46 33.75
CA PHE A 69 -11.94 9.43 33.53
C PHE A 69 -12.89 9.27 34.73
N ASP A 70 -12.37 9.30 35.97
CA ASP A 70 -13.22 9.22 37.18
C ASP A 70 -14.13 10.46 37.35
N LYS A 71 -13.68 11.64 36.88
CA LYS A 71 -14.44 12.89 36.97
C LYS A 71 -15.61 12.96 35.97
N ILE A 72 -15.59 12.15 34.92
CA ILE A 72 -16.71 12.02 33.98
C ILE A 72 -17.76 11.05 34.53
N SER A 73 -17.35 9.96 35.19
CA SER A 73 -18.29 9.03 35.83
C SER A 73 -19.08 9.68 36.98
N ASP A 74 -18.47 10.57 37.75
CA ASP A 74 -19.13 11.24 38.88
C ASP A 74 -20.12 12.34 38.46
N LYS A 75 -19.94 12.97 37.29
CA LYS A 75 -20.88 13.98 36.78
C LYS A 75 -22.15 13.40 36.16
N SER A 76 -22.15 12.11 35.82
CA SER A 76 -23.34 11.37 35.36
C SER A 76 -24.14 10.70 36.49
N ALA A 77 -23.68 10.76 37.74
CA ALA A 77 -24.23 9.94 38.83
C ALA A 77 -24.76 10.73 40.06
N SER A 78 -25.11 12.01 39.91
CA SER A 78 -25.75 12.79 40.97
C SER A 78 -27.05 13.44 40.50
N GLY A 79 -28.12 12.65 40.45
CA GLY A 79 -29.48 13.10 40.25
C GLY A 79 -30.48 12.03 40.66
N ALA A 80 -31.09 12.19 41.84
CA ALA A 80 -32.22 11.44 42.40
C ALA A 80 -31.95 10.02 42.93
N GLY A 81 -31.70 9.94 44.24
CA GLY A 81 -31.97 8.72 45.00
C GLY A 81 -33.43 8.63 45.43
N HIS A 82 -34.02 7.44 45.39
CA HIS A 82 -34.94 6.95 46.42
C HIS A 82 -35.05 5.42 46.42
N LYS A 83 -35.06 4.88 47.64
CA LYS A 83 -35.17 3.45 48.00
C LYS A 83 -36.58 2.93 47.71
N THR A 84 -36.70 1.68 47.23
CA THR A 84 -37.65 0.67 47.77
C THR A 84 -37.44 -0.74 47.20
N LYS A 85 -37.96 -1.70 47.96
CA LYS A 85 -37.75 -3.16 47.98
C LYS A 85 -38.51 -3.97 46.89
N LYS A 86 -37.97 -5.17 46.63
CA LYS A 86 -38.61 -6.50 46.44
C LYS A 86 -39.56 -6.78 45.25
N GLN A 87 -39.26 -7.97 44.68
CA GLN A 87 -40.14 -9.04 44.15
C GLN A 87 -40.79 -8.90 42.75
N GLY A 88 -40.68 -10.00 41.99
CA GLY A 88 -41.80 -10.51 41.19
C GLY A 88 -41.68 -10.47 39.66
N GLN A 89 -41.15 -11.55 39.08
CA GLN A 89 -41.79 -12.43 38.08
C GLN A 89 -42.78 -11.87 37.01
N VAL A 90 -42.52 -12.30 35.75
CA VAL A 90 -43.47 -12.66 34.64
C VAL A 90 -43.94 -11.60 33.62
N SER A 91 -43.55 -11.86 32.35
CA SER A 91 -44.28 -11.86 31.05
C SER A 91 -45.25 -10.73 30.65
N GLY A 92 -45.19 -10.34 29.37
CA GLY A 92 -46.38 -9.88 28.63
C GLY A 92 -46.13 -8.85 27.52
N TYR A 93 -46.66 -9.14 26.33
CA TYR A 93 -46.59 -8.42 25.05
C TYR A 93 -47.57 -7.23 24.90
N TYR A 94 -47.43 -6.50 23.78
CA TYR A 94 -48.35 -5.55 23.09
C TYR A 94 -48.52 -4.15 23.73
N GLU A 95 -48.71 -3.02 23.03
CA GLU A 95 -48.58 -2.54 21.64
C GLU A 95 -48.88 -1.01 21.69
N GLN A 96 -48.48 -0.27 20.65
CA GLN A 96 -49.10 0.96 20.11
C GLN A 96 -49.23 2.27 20.95
N GLY A 97 -48.62 3.34 20.41
CA GLY A 97 -49.41 4.46 19.85
C GLY A 97 -49.24 5.86 20.45
N THR A 98 -49.21 6.85 19.53
CA THR A 98 -49.33 8.33 19.67
C THR A 98 -48.02 9.10 19.96
N SER A 99 -47.38 9.73 18.97
CA SER A 99 -47.70 11.01 18.26
C SER A 99 -47.57 12.26 19.14
N TYR A 100 -46.63 13.15 18.83
CA TYR A 100 -46.80 14.60 18.59
C TYR A 100 -45.43 15.23 18.26
N ALA A 101 -45.39 15.99 17.16
CA ALA A 101 -44.26 16.79 16.69
C ALA A 101 -44.44 18.28 17.11
N PRO A 102 -43.68 19.26 16.58
CA PRO A 102 -42.53 19.89 17.24
C PRO A 102 -42.76 21.38 17.54
N SER A 103 -41.83 22.02 18.26
CA SER A 103 -41.74 23.49 18.33
C SER A 103 -40.32 24.00 18.11
N ILE A 104 -40.27 25.07 17.32
CA ILE A 104 -39.12 25.82 16.80
C ILE A 104 -38.88 27.02 17.73
N GLY A 105 -37.62 27.43 17.93
CA GLY A 105 -37.30 28.81 18.29
C GLY A 105 -35.83 29.05 18.68
N PRO A 106 -35.22 30.21 18.34
CA PRO A 106 -33.79 30.31 17.96
C PRO A 106 -32.94 31.17 18.93
N GLY A 107 -31.61 31.26 18.69
CA GLY A 107 -30.75 32.29 19.29
C GLY A 107 -29.25 32.14 19.01
N LEU A 108 -28.70 33.06 18.23
CA LEU A 108 -27.27 33.34 17.98
C LEU A 108 -26.70 34.26 19.09
N ASP A 109 -25.40 34.16 19.41
CA ASP A 109 -24.41 35.26 19.27
C ASP A 109 -23.06 35.03 20.02
N SER A 110 -21.98 35.19 19.24
CA SER A 110 -20.64 35.80 19.46
C SER A 110 -19.89 35.80 20.82
N ASP A 111 -18.72 35.13 20.84
CA ASP A 111 -17.33 35.67 20.82
C ASP A 111 -16.78 36.68 21.90
N PRO A 112 -15.43 36.83 22.06
CA PRO A 112 -14.74 36.47 23.32
C PRO A 112 -14.00 37.65 24.00
N SER A 113 -13.48 37.43 25.21
CA SER A 113 -12.53 38.38 25.82
C SER A 113 -11.39 37.72 26.61
N SER A 114 -10.23 38.33 26.38
CA SER A 114 -8.90 38.25 26.95
C SER A 114 -8.79 38.14 28.48
N SER A 115 -7.73 37.47 28.95
CA SER A 115 -6.91 38.04 30.03
C SER A 115 -5.46 37.53 29.98
N SER A 116 -4.56 38.50 30.03
CA SER A 116 -3.11 38.43 30.17
C SER A 116 -2.70 38.34 31.63
N VAL A 117 -1.68 37.54 31.98
CA VAL A 117 -0.79 37.81 33.13
C VAL A 117 0.61 37.30 32.78
N GLY A 118 1.60 38.20 32.87
CA GLY A 118 3.02 37.84 32.89
C GLY A 118 3.58 37.97 34.30
N VAL A 119 4.60 37.16 34.63
CA VAL A 119 5.60 37.43 35.69
C VAL A 119 6.93 36.79 35.27
N SER A 120 8.01 37.43 35.71
CA SER A 120 9.40 37.27 35.27
C SER A 120 10.30 36.69 36.38
N VAL A 121 11.51 36.26 35.96
CA VAL A 121 12.80 36.10 36.67
C VAL A 121 13.06 34.83 37.52
N MET A 122 14.04 34.00 37.13
CA MET A 122 15.36 33.85 37.79
C MET A 122 16.25 32.78 37.12
N CYS A 123 17.53 33.11 37.00
CA CYS A 123 18.64 32.27 36.53
C CYS A 123 19.06 31.25 37.60
N GLY A 124 19.45 30.05 37.16
CA GLY A 124 20.16 29.05 37.96
C GLY A 124 20.86 28.05 37.06
N SER A 125 22.18 28.12 37.04
CA SER A 125 23.11 27.17 36.42
C SER A 125 22.95 25.76 37.00
N ASP A 126 23.00 24.73 36.16
CA ASP A 126 23.76 23.51 36.46
C ASP A 126 23.99 22.64 35.22
N ALA A 127 25.24 22.24 35.06
CA ALA A 127 25.72 21.37 34.00
C ALA A 127 25.34 19.91 34.31
N THR A 128 24.62 19.24 33.41
CA THR A 128 24.49 17.78 33.45
C THR A 128 24.53 17.17 32.05
N THR A 129 25.69 16.55 31.82
CA THR A 129 26.06 15.44 30.95
C THR A 129 24.92 14.66 30.29
N LYS A 130 25.00 14.50 28.96
CA LYS A 130 24.18 13.60 28.13
C LYS A 130 24.31 12.14 28.64
N PRO A 131 23.22 11.39 28.89
CA PRO A 131 23.32 9.96 29.12
C PRO A 131 23.39 9.22 27.79
N ASP A 132 24.47 8.46 27.65
CA ASP A 132 24.78 7.57 26.54
C ASP A 132 23.95 6.28 26.62
N LEU A 133 23.70 5.70 25.46
CA LEU A 133 22.80 4.60 25.17
C LEU A 133 23.42 3.23 25.56
N VAL A 134 22.58 2.37 26.15
CA VAL A 134 22.71 0.90 26.28
C VAL A 134 23.70 0.36 27.33
N SER A 135 23.17 -0.22 28.42
CA SER A 135 23.87 -1.30 29.15
C SER A 135 23.11 -2.61 29.00
N GLN A 136 23.66 -3.52 28.18
CA GLN A 136 23.27 -4.93 28.20
C GLN A 136 23.67 -5.56 29.53
N VAL A 137 22.80 -6.44 30.02
CA VAL A 137 22.92 -7.20 31.25
C VAL A 137 24.07 -8.20 31.13
N ASP A 138 25.18 -7.94 31.84
CA ASP A 138 26.25 -8.92 32.04
C ASP A 138 25.88 -9.87 33.20
N GLN A 139 25.63 -11.14 32.87
CA GLN A 139 25.61 -12.24 33.83
C GLN A 139 27.03 -12.47 34.36
N ARG A 140 27.20 -12.31 35.68
CA ARG A 140 28.47 -12.56 36.38
C ARG A 140 28.75 -14.07 36.49
N VAL A 141 29.86 -14.51 35.93
CA VAL A 141 30.56 -15.75 36.32
C VAL A 141 31.90 -15.34 36.93
N PRO A 142 32.31 -15.86 38.10
CA PRO A 142 33.59 -15.52 38.70
C PRO A 142 34.66 -16.49 38.23
N VAL A 143 35.77 -16.01 37.66
CA VAL A 143 37.03 -16.76 37.64
C VAL A 143 38.19 -15.82 37.86
N GLY A 144 39.10 -16.26 38.73
CA GLY A 144 40.31 -15.58 39.13
C GLY A 144 41.42 -15.54 38.07
N ASP A 145 42.57 -15.19 38.60
CA ASP A 145 43.71 -14.48 38.04
C ASP A 145 44.49 -15.18 36.89
N SER A 146 45.19 -14.31 36.16
CA SER A 146 46.41 -14.50 35.36
C SER A 146 46.29 -14.88 33.87
N GLY A 147 46.66 -13.91 33.01
CA GLY A 147 46.96 -14.15 31.59
C GLY A 147 46.55 -13.03 30.65
N ARG A 148 47.27 -11.90 30.68
CA ARG A 148 47.05 -10.68 29.88
C ARG A 148 47.12 -10.97 28.36
N LYS A 149 46.00 -11.35 27.73
CA LYS A 149 45.86 -11.39 26.27
C LYS A 149 45.49 -10.01 25.74
N LYS A 150 46.35 -9.43 24.91
CA LYS A 150 46.09 -8.16 24.20
C LYS A 150 44.74 -8.26 23.48
N LYS A 151 43.83 -7.30 23.72
CA LYS A 151 42.60 -7.14 22.93
C LYS A 151 43.00 -7.00 21.46
N LYS A 152 42.60 -7.95 20.62
CA LYS A 152 42.71 -7.81 19.17
C LYS A 152 41.75 -6.70 18.77
N ASN A 153 42.31 -5.57 18.33
CA ASN A 153 41.53 -4.57 17.60
C ASN A 153 41.20 -5.15 16.23
N TYR A 154 40.03 -5.75 16.11
CA TYR A 154 39.47 -6.09 14.81
C TYR A 154 39.21 -4.78 14.06
N ARG A 155 39.72 -4.69 12.83
CA ARG A 155 39.30 -3.60 11.95
C ARG A 155 37.83 -3.85 11.57
N HIS A 156 37.08 -2.78 11.31
CA HIS A 156 35.64 -2.86 11.03
C HIS A 156 35.30 -3.67 9.75
N ASP A 157 36.28 -3.96 8.90
CA ASP A 157 36.18 -4.79 7.70
C ASP A 157 36.43 -6.30 7.96
N GLU A 158 36.92 -6.68 9.13
CA GLU A 158 37.25 -8.08 9.46
C GLU A 158 36.09 -8.86 10.10
N ASN A 159 34.96 -8.20 10.40
CA ASN A 159 33.69 -8.81 10.82
C ASN A 159 32.67 -8.89 9.67
N ILE A 160 33.12 -8.86 8.41
CA ILE A 160 32.28 -9.29 7.31
C ILE A 160 32.34 -10.80 7.34
N LEU A 161 31.31 -11.43 7.92
CA LEU A 161 31.06 -12.86 7.73
C LEU A 161 31.28 -13.16 6.25
N GLN A 162 32.34 -13.91 5.93
CA GLN A 162 32.56 -14.43 4.59
C GLN A 162 31.24 -15.10 4.19
N GLY A 163 30.65 -14.57 3.11
CA GLY A 163 29.23 -14.70 2.76
C GLY A 163 28.78 -16.08 2.30
N ASP A 164 29.29 -17.14 2.91
CA ASP A 164 28.98 -18.54 2.58
C ASP A 164 28.18 -19.25 3.69
N SER A 165 27.66 -18.52 4.69
CA SER A 165 26.87 -19.14 5.77
C SER A 165 25.65 -18.36 6.27
N LEU A 166 25.30 -17.24 5.62
CA LEU A 166 23.95 -16.64 5.75
C LEU A 166 23.03 -16.98 4.57
N CYS A 167 23.56 -17.63 3.54
CA CYS A 167 22.82 -18.17 2.40
C CYS A 167 22.27 -19.60 2.65
N ASN A 168 22.53 -20.19 3.82
CA ASN A 168 21.94 -21.47 4.24
C ASN A 168 20.55 -21.32 4.88
N ASN A 169 19.71 -20.41 4.37
CA ASN A 169 18.27 -20.59 4.50
C ASN A 169 17.87 -21.66 3.48
N ALA A 170 18.08 -22.92 3.83
CA ALA A 170 17.43 -24.03 3.15
C ALA A 170 15.95 -23.69 2.96
N ASN A 171 15.55 -23.48 1.70
CA ASN A 171 14.20 -23.39 1.17
C ASN A 171 13.11 -23.05 2.21
N GLN A 172 13.02 -21.77 2.60
CA GLN A 172 11.87 -21.26 3.36
C GLN A 172 10.67 -21.11 2.42
N GLU A 173 10.24 -22.20 1.80
CA GLU A 173 9.19 -22.18 0.78
C GLU A 173 7.80 -22.19 1.43
N ILE A 174 6.85 -21.45 0.84
CA ILE A 174 5.43 -21.61 1.19
C ILE A 174 5.00 -22.96 0.61
N SER A 175 4.62 -23.91 1.46
CA SER A 175 4.19 -25.24 1.01
C SER A 175 2.68 -25.40 1.12
N ILE A 176 2.09 -26.01 0.10
CA ILE A 176 0.65 -26.22 -0.03
C ILE A 176 0.42 -27.72 -0.32
N LEU A 177 -0.67 -28.27 0.18
CA LEU A 177 -1.06 -29.65 -0.12
C LEU A 177 -1.28 -29.81 -1.62
N GLN A 178 -0.68 -30.83 -2.23
CA GLN A 178 -0.66 -31.04 -3.69
C GLN A 178 -2.04 -31.02 -4.36
N GLN A 179 -3.09 -31.43 -3.65
CA GLN A 179 -4.48 -31.40 -4.11
C GLN A 179 -5.04 -29.98 -4.35
N ASP A 180 -4.42 -28.96 -3.77
CA ASP A 180 -4.83 -27.56 -3.84
C ASP A 180 -3.89 -26.69 -4.69
N VAL A 181 -2.82 -27.28 -5.26
CA VAL A 181 -1.73 -26.55 -5.93
C VAL A 181 -2.08 -26.17 -7.36
N LEU A 182 -2.91 -26.93 -8.09
CA LEU A 182 -3.07 -26.71 -9.53
C LEU A 182 -4.47 -27.01 -10.05
N ASP A 183 -4.92 -26.18 -11.00
CA ASP A 183 -5.91 -26.59 -11.99
C ASP A 183 -5.30 -27.78 -12.74
N VAL A 184 -5.99 -28.93 -12.81
CA VAL A 184 -5.47 -30.18 -13.39
C VAL A 184 -4.95 -29.97 -14.83
N ASN A 185 -5.39 -28.89 -15.49
CA ASN A 185 -5.05 -28.52 -16.85
C ASN A 185 -3.93 -27.47 -17.00
N ASP A 186 -3.40 -26.91 -15.90
CA ASP A 186 -2.34 -25.91 -15.93
C ASP A 186 -1.30 -26.25 -14.86
N PRO A 187 -0.08 -26.70 -15.23
CA PRO A 187 0.97 -27.05 -14.27
C PRO A 187 1.45 -25.87 -13.41
N GLY A 188 0.94 -24.66 -13.68
CA GLY A 188 1.18 -23.46 -12.89
C GLY A 188 2.58 -22.91 -13.10
N TYR A 189 2.73 -21.61 -12.84
CA TYR A 189 4.04 -20.99 -12.83
C TYR A 189 4.57 -20.95 -11.40
N GLU A 190 5.88 -21.12 -11.21
CA GLU A 190 6.50 -20.68 -9.96
C GLU A 190 6.78 -19.19 -10.05
N TYR A 191 6.32 -18.45 -9.05
CA TYR A 191 6.70 -17.05 -8.87
C TYR A 191 7.83 -16.95 -7.86
N VAL A 192 8.68 -15.95 -8.05
CA VAL A 192 9.82 -15.69 -7.18
C VAL A 192 9.84 -14.20 -6.81
N THR A 193 10.08 -13.89 -5.54
CA THR A 193 10.27 -12.51 -5.09
C THR A 193 11.66 -11.98 -5.46
N ASP A 194 11.90 -10.67 -5.30
CA ASP A 194 13.25 -10.09 -5.41
C ASP A 194 14.28 -10.76 -4.48
N THR A 195 13.84 -11.34 -3.36
CA THR A 195 14.69 -12.02 -2.39
C THR A 195 14.93 -13.50 -2.72
N GLY A 196 14.40 -13.99 -3.83
CA GLY A 196 14.54 -15.40 -4.24
C GLY A 196 13.56 -16.36 -3.57
N LEU A 197 12.59 -15.85 -2.79
CA LEU A 197 11.57 -16.67 -2.16
C LEU A 197 10.59 -17.18 -3.22
N LYS A 198 10.39 -18.51 -3.28
CA LYS A 198 9.41 -19.10 -4.19
C LYS A 198 8.00 -19.02 -3.62
N LEU A 199 7.07 -18.59 -4.45
CA LEU A 199 5.64 -18.61 -4.19
C LEU A 199 4.97 -19.62 -5.13
N PRO A 200 4.27 -20.62 -4.58
CA PRO A 200 3.47 -21.53 -5.39
C PRO A 200 2.27 -20.79 -5.99
N CYS A 201 1.85 -21.24 -7.16
CA CYS A 201 0.50 -20.95 -7.64
C CYS A 201 -0.53 -21.70 -6.77
N ILE A 202 -1.71 -21.11 -6.66
CA ILE A 202 -2.90 -21.76 -6.10
C ILE A 202 -4.03 -21.79 -7.12
N SER A 203 -5.00 -22.68 -6.90
CA SER A 203 -6.24 -22.67 -7.66
C SER A 203 -7.08 -21.42 -7.35
N VAL A 204 -7.97 -21.05 -8.27
CA VAL A 204 -8.93 -19.95 -8.06
C VAL A 204 -9.87 -20.31 -6.89
N GLU A 205 -10.23 -21.59 -6.76
CA GLU A 205 -11.04 -22.12 -5.67
C GLU A 205 -10.33 -21.96 -4.32
N LEU A 206 -9.04 -22.28 -4.23
CA LEU A 206 -8.27 -22.10 -2.99
C LEU A 206 -8.13 -20.61 -2.66
N LYS A 207 -7.88 -19.75 -3.65
CA LYS A 207 -7.82 -18.30 -3.46
C LYS A 207 -9.13 -17.76 -2.88
N ARG A 208 -10.27 -18.18 -3.45
CA ARG A 208 -11.61 -17.87 -2.92
C ARG A 208 -11.79 -18.36 -1.49
N LYS A 209 -11.44 -19.62 -1.19
CA LYS A 209 -11.53 -20.18 0.17
C LYS A 209 -10.73 -19.36 1.18
N ILE A 210 -9.50 -18.93 0.84
CA ILE A 210 -8.69 -18.10 1.73
C ILE A 210 -9.38 -16.77 2.03
N LEU A 211 -9.89 -16.09 0.99
CA LEU A 211 -10.53 -14.79 1.14
C LEU A 211 -11.86 -14.88 1.90
N THR A 212 -12.70 -15.87 1.59
CA THR A 212 -13.96 -16.11 2.31
C THR A 212 -13.72 -16.51 3.76
N TYR A 213 -12.76 -17.39 4.04
CA TYR A 213 -12.44 -17.77 5.41
C TYR A 213 -11.91 -16.56 6.21
N ALA A 214 -11.11 -15.68 5.58
CA ALA A 214 -10.69 -14.44 6.21
C ALA A 214 -11.88 -13.54 6.58
N GLU A 215 -12.93 -13.49 5.75
CA GLU A 215 -14.16 -12.77 6.04
C GLU A 215 -14.90 -13.38 7.24
N ASP A 216 -15.02 -14.70 7.29
CA ASP A 216 -15.69 -15.43 8.36
C ASP A 216 -15.03 -15.20 9.73
N VAL A 217 -13.71 -15.00 9.78
CA VAL A 217 -12.96 -14.71 11.01
C VAL A 217 -12.85 -13.22 11.34
N GLY A 218 -13.61 -12.36 10.65
CA GLY A 218 -13.76 -10.94 10.98
C GLY A 218 -12.88 -9.98 10.16
N LEU A 219 -12.16 -10.47 9.15
CA LEU A 219 -11.48 -9.63 8.17
C LEU A 219 -12.36 -9.49 6.92
N GLY A 220 -13.53 -8.87 7.10
CA GLY A 220 -14.54 -8.68 6.05
C GLY A 220 -14.02 -7.97 4.79
N PHE A 221 -14.73 -8.13 3.68
CA PHE A 221 -14.31 -7.60 2.38
C PHE A 221 -13.98 -6.10 2.42
N GLU A 222 -14.73 -5.27 3.15
CA GLU A 222 -14.45 -3.82 3.25
C GLU A 222 -13.04 -3.52 3.78
N ARG A 223 -12.52 -4.31 4.74
CA ARG A 223 -11.14 -4.16 5.26
C ARG A 223 -10.10 -4.61 4.25
N GLN A 224 -10.37 -5.72 3.56
CA GLN A 224 -9.51 -6.21 2.48
C GLN A 224 -9.47 -5.21 1.32
N ASN A 225 -10.63 -4.63 0.99
CA ASN A 225 -10.83 -3.61 -0.04
C ASN A 225 -10.01 -2.35 0.26
N GLU A 226 -10.10 -1.81 1.48
CA GLU A 226 -9.33 -0.63 1.88
C GLU A 226 -7.81 -0.89 1.77
N THR A 227 -7.36 -2.09 2.14
CA THR A 227 -5.94 -2.46 2.07
C THR A 227 -5.47 -2.54 0.61
N MET A 228 -6.24 -3.15 -0.28
CA MET A 228 -5.95 -3.20 -1.72
C MET A 228 -6.02 -1.82 -2.38
N ALA A 229 -7.03 -1.02 -2.03
CA ALA A 229 -7.22 0.34 -2.54
C ALA A 229 -6.05 1.24 -2.13
N ARG A 230 -5.59 1.13 -0.87
CA ARG A 230 -4.39 1.81 -0.39
C ARG A 230 -3.16 1.39 -1.17
N ALA A 231 -2.96 0.09 -1.38
CA ALA A 231 -1.84 -0.43 -2.16
C ALA A 231 -1.84 0.10 -3.61
N ALA A 232 -3.00 0.09 -4.26
CA ALA A 232 -3.20 0.67 -5.59
C ALA A 232 -2.92 2.17 -5.62
N THR A 233 -3.33 2.90 -4.59
CA THR A 233 -3.09 4.34 -4.45
C THR A 233 -1.61 4.65 -4.31
N GLU A 234 -0.91 3.98 -3.39
CA GLU A 234 0.53 4.16 -3.17
C GLU A 234 1.33 3.85 -4.44
N MET A 235 1.00 2.76 -5.14
CA MET A 235 1.63 2.43 -6.42
C MET A 235 1.33 3.49 -7.49
N THR A 236 0.07 3.93 -7.60
CA THR A 236 -0.34 4.95 -8.57
C THR A 236 0.39 6.27 -8.35
N LEU A 237 0.50 6.74 -7.11
CA LEU A 237 1.22 7.96 -6.74
C LEU A 237 2.68 7.90 -7.22
N GLN A 238 3.34 6.74 -7.09
CA GLN A 238 4.69 6.56 -7.62
C GLN A 238 4.73 6.56 -9.14
N LEU A 239 3.79 5.86 -9.79
CA LEU A 239 3.75 5.73 -11.26
C LEU A 239 3.50 7.07 -11.98
N ILE A 240 2.73 7.97 -11.39
CA ILE A 240 2.42 9.28 -11.98
C ILE A 240 3.50 10.35 -11.72
N GLY A 241 4.58 10.02 -10.99
CA GLY A 241 5.73 10.91 -10.79
C GLY A 241 6.04 11.27 -9.31
N GLY A 242 5.25 10.77 -8.36
CA GLY A 242 5.47 10.96 -6.92
C GLY A 242 5.48 12.42 -6.48
N ALA A 243 6.19 12.70 -5.38
CA ALA A 243 6.24 14.02 -4.75
C ALA A 243 6.74 15.13 -5.70
N HIS A 244 7.59 14.80 -6.68
CA HIS A 244 8.10 15.79 -7.63
C HIS A 244 6.99 16.37 -8.50
N ARG A 245 6.04 15.54 -8.94
CA ARG A 245 4.91 16.00 -9.74
C ARG A 245 3.77 16.56 -8.90
N LEU A 246 3.56 16.01 -7.69
CA LEU A 246 2.49 16.39 -6.78
C LEU A 246 2.86 17.59 -5.87
N SER A 247 3.75 18.47 -6.35
CA SER A 247 4.13 19.69 -5.64
C SER A 247 3.18 20.84 -5.97
N GLY A 248 3.02 21.79 -5.04
CA GLY A 248 2.14 22.95 -5.23
C GLY A 248 2.45 23.77 -6.50
N ASP A 249 3.72 23.77 -6.93
CA ASP A 249 4.19 24.50 -8.11
C ASP A 249 3.68 23.89 -9.44
N ASN A 250 3.35 22.59 -9.43
CA ASN A 250 2.92 21.84 -10.60
C ASN A 250 1.40 21.72 -10.75
N ARG A 251 0.62 22.50 -9.96
CA ARG A 251 -0.86 22.48 -9.99
C ARG A 251 -1.49 22.70 -11.36
N HIS A 252 -0.80 23.40 -12.26
CA HIS A 252 -1.26 23.65 -13.61
C HIS A 252 -1.26 22.38 -14.51
N GLN A 253 -0.57 21.31 -14.12
CA GLN A 253 -0.50 20.01 -14.81
C GLN A 253 -0.80 18.84 -13.86
N TRP A 254 -1.84 19.00 -13.04
CA TRP A 254 -2.19 17.99 -12.06
C TRP A 254 -2.61 16.68 -12.74
N PRO A 255 -2.14 15.52 -12.24
CA PRO A 255 -2.39 14.25 -12.90
C PRO A 255 -3.86 13.87 -12.94
N ARG A 256 -4.25 13.18 -14.01
CA ARG A 256 -5.57 12.58 -14.17
C ARG A 256 -5.47 11.08 -14.30
N VAL A 257 -6.29 10.40 -13.50
CA VAL A 257 -6.41 8.94 -13.50
C VAL A 257 -7.82 8.55 -13.88
N VAL A 258 -7.95 7.67 -14.86
CA VAL A 258 -9.23 7.09 -15.26
C VAL A 258 -9.40 5.74 -14.57
N ILE A 259 -10.55 5.52 -13.93
CA ILE A 259 -10.85 4.32 -13.17
C ILE A 259 -11.97 3.58 -13.89
N LEU A 260 -11.70 2.34 -14.27
CA LEU A 260 -12.65 1.48 -14.96
C LEU A 260 -13.12 0.39 -13.99
N ALA A 261 -14.38 0.41 -13.58
CA ALA A 261 -14.91 -0.46 -12.53
C ALA A 261 -16.06 -1.35 -13.04
N GLY A 262 -15.91 -2.66 -12.84
CA GLY A 262 -16.94 -3.67 -13.07
C GLY A 262 -17.79 -3.94 -11.82
N PRO A 263 -18.92 -4.66 -11.95
CA PRO A 263 -19.88 -4.90 -10.86
C PRO A 263 -19.44 -6.02 -9.90
N HIS A 264 -18.20 -5.99 -9.43
CA HIS A 264 -17.58 -7.04 -8.62
C HIS A 264 -16.51 -6.49 -7.67
N ARG A 265 -15.87 -7.37 -6.89
CA ARG A 265 -14.85 -7.02 -5.88
C ARG A 265 -13.76 -6.10 -6.43
N SER A 266 -13.14 -6.45 -7.56
CA SER A 266 -12.10 -5.60 -8.17
C SER A 266 -12.58 -4.21 -8.59
N GLY A 267 -13.86 -4.07 -8.98
CA GLY A 267 -14.44 -2.76 -9.27
C GLY A 267 -14.60 -1.92 -8.00
N ALA A 268 -15.02 -2.54 -6.89
CA ALA A 268 -15.07 -1.87 -5.58
C ALA A 268 -13.67 -1.42 -5.12
N ILE A 269 -12.63 -2.25 -5.33
CA ILE A 269 -11.24 -1.90 -5.04
C ILE A 269 -10.81 -0.69 -5.89
N ALA A 270 -11.16 -0.70 -7.18
CA ALA A 270 -10.83 0.39 -8.10
C ALA A 270 -11.49 1.72 -7.68
N VAL A 271 -12.76 1.70 -7.26
CA VAL A 271 -13.45 2.90 -6.76
C VAL A 271 -12.90 3.34 -5.40
N GLY A 272 -12.54 2.42 -4.51
CA GLY A 272 -11.85 2.75 -3.27
C GLY A 272 -10.50 3.41 -3.51
N ALA A 273 -9.73 2.93 -4.50
CA ALA A 273 -8.50 3.58 -4.93
C ALA A 273 -8.77 4.97 -5.53
N ALA A 274 -9.85 5.13 -6.30
CA ALA A 274 -10.27 6.43 -6.81
C ALA A 274 -10.56 7.43 -5.68
N ARG A 275 -11.30 7.01 -4.64
CA ARG A 275 -11.56 7.83 -3.44
C ARG A 275 -10.26 8.20 -2.72
N ALA A 276 -9.36 7.25 -2.50
CA ALA A 276 -8.09 7.53 -1.84
C ALA A 276 -7.20 8.47 -2.67
N LEU A 277 -7.11 8.28 -3.99
CA LEU A 277 -6.42 9.20 -4.91
C LEU A 277 -7.04 10.61 -4.90
N ALA A 278 -8.38 10.70 -4.86
CA ALA A 278 -9.07 11.98 -4.78
C ALA A 278 -8.70 12.75 -3.49
N SER A 279 -8.45 12.06 -2.38
CA SER A 279 -7.96 12.70 -1.14
C SER A 279 -6.53 13.26 -1.25
N HIS A 280 -5.78 12.86 -2.28
CA HIS A 280 -4.49 13.45 -2.68
C HIS A 280 -4.65 14.54 -3.76
N ASP A 281 -5.85 15.11 -3.91
CA ASP A 281 -6.25 16.07 -4.95
C ASP A 281 -6.17 15.54 -6.39
N ILE A 282 -5.91 14.24 -6.62
CA ILE A 282 -5.74 13.68 -7.97
C ILE A 282 -7.08 13.67 -8.70
N ASN A 283 -7.09 14.17 -9.95
CA ASN A 283 -8.30 14.19 -10.75
C ASN A 283 -8.66 12.76 -11.17
N THR A 284 -9.75 12.25 -10.62
CA THR A 284 -10.23 10.89 -10.86
C THR A 284 -11.54 10.92 -11.63
N LEU A 285 -11.65 10.09 -12.67
CA LEU A 285 -12.90 9.87 -13.36
C LEU A 285 -13.23 8.37 -13.34
N VAL A 286 -14.34 8.03 -12.70
CA VAL A 286 -14.81 6.64 -12.56
C VAL A 286 -15.81 6.33 -13.67
N PHE A 287 -15.54 5.25 -14.39
CA PHE A 287 -16.40 4.67 -15.39
C PHE A 287 -16.96 3.33 -14.90
N LEU A 288 -18.29 3.19 -14.94
CA LEU A 288 -19.01 1.98 -14.56
C LEU A 288 -19.45 1.21 -15.79
N THR A 289 -19.08 -0.07 -15.91
CA THR A 289 -19.49 -0.89 -17.06
C THR A 289 -20.97 -1.25 -17.05
N GLU A 290 -21.50 -1.57 -15.86
CA GLU A 290 -22.85 -2.09 -15.65
C GLU A 290 -23.49 -1.30 -14.49
N PRO A 291 -23.98 -0.08 -14.76
CA PRO A 291 -24.56 0.78 -13.73
C PRO A 291 -25.89 0.26 -13.19
N ASP A 292 -26.43 -0.83 -13.70
CA ASP A 292 -27.66 -1.46 -13.19
C ASP A 292 -27.36 -2.68 -12.30
N VAL A 293 -26.10 -3.14 -12.28
CA VAL A 293 -25.65 -4.29 -11.49
C VAL A 293 -24.68 -3.78 -10.42
N PHE A 294 -25.13 -3.73 -9.16
CA PHE A 294 -24.29 -3.28 -8.05
C PHE A 294 -24.20 -4.32 -6.95
N THR A 295 -22.96 -4.52 -6.48
CA THR A 295 -22.73 -5.16 -5.19
C THR A 295 -22.77 -4.09 -4.09
N ALA A 296 -23.20 -4.45 -2.88
CA ALA A 296 -23.22 -3.52 -1.75
C ALA A 296 -21.85 -2.83 -1.51
N PRO A 297 -20.70 -3.53 -1.57
CA PRO A 297 -19.39 -2.88 -1.43
C PRO A 297 -19.09 -1.83 -2.50
N LEU A 298 -19.44 -2.09 -3.77
CA LEU A 298 -19.27 -1.12 -4.84
C LEU A 298 -20.14 0.13 -4.62
N ALA A 299 -21.38 -0.07 -4.14
CA ALA A 299 -22.28 1.02 -3.83
C ALA A 299 -21.74 1.90 -2.67
N HIS A 300 -21.19 1.29 -1.62
CA HIS A 300 -20.56 2.02 -0.50
C HIS A 300 -19.37 2.86 -0.97
N GLU A 301 -18.50 2.29 -1.80
CA GLU A 301 -17.34 3.03 -2.34
C GLU A 301 -17.76 4.15 -3.30
N LEU A 302 -18.78 3.94 -4.13
CA LEU A 302 -19.33 4.99 -5.00
C LEU A 302 -19.96 6.14 -4.21
N ALA A 303 -20.72 5.81 -3.16
CA ALA A 303 -21.31 6.82 -2.28
C ALA A 303 -20.21 7.68 -1.63
N SER A 304 -19.15 7.04 -1.14
CA SER A 304 -18.02 7.72 -0.51
C SER A 304 -17.20 8.53 -1.52
N HIS A 305 -16.96 8.01 -2.72
CA HIS A 305 -16.23 8.70 -3.79
C HIS A 305 -16.94 9.96 -4.27
N ARG A 306 -18.28 9.95 -4.33
CA ARG A 306 -19.08 11.13 -4.73
C ARG A 306 -18.92 12.31 -3.76
N LEU A 307 -18.47 12.08 -2.53
CA LEU A 307 -18.17 13.13 -1.57
C LEU A 307 -16.84 13.86 -1.84
N SER A 308 -16.01 13.37 -2.76
CA SER A 308 -14.73 13.99 -3.12
C SER A 308 -14.87 15.34 -3.83
N GLY A 309 -16.07 15.72 -4.28
CA GLY A 309 -16.35 17.05 -4.85
C GLY A 309 -16.45 17.09 -6.38
N PRO A 310 -16.67 18.27 -6.98
CA PRO A 310 -17.11 18.43 -8.37
C PRO A 310 -16.07 18.02 -9.43
N GLY A 311 -14.80 17.81 -9.05
CA GLY A 311 -13.74 17.34 -9.93
C GLY A 311 -13.74 15.82 -10.17
N HIS A 312 -14.47 15.04 -9.37
CA HIS A 312 -14.40 13.59 -9.35
C HIS A 312 -15.69 12.97 -9.91
N LYS A 313 -15.74 12.82 -11.23
CA LYS A 313 -16.97 12.42 -11.93
C LYS A 313 -17.12 10.90 -11.96
N VAL A 314 -18.37 10.45 -11.87
CA VAL A 314 -18.78 9.07 -12.13
C VAL A 314 -19.67 9.07 -13.37
N THR A 315 -19.35 8.25 -14.36
CA THR A 315 -20.15 8.06 -15.58
C THR A 315 -20.27 6.58 -15.93
N SER A 316 -21.26 6.23 -16.73
CA SER A 316 -21.39 4.92 -17.40
C SER A 316 -21.34 5.05 -18.93
N ASN A 317 -21.17 6.26 -19.45
CA ASN A 317 -21.07 6.53 -20.88
C ASN A 317 -19.59 6.68 -21.28
N VAL A 318 -19.16 5.87 -22.25
CA VAL A 318 -17.78 5.88 -22.77
C VAL A 318 -17.44 7.21 -23.42
N GLN A 319 -18.43 7.93 -23.96
CA GLN A 319 -18.21 9.23 -24.60
C GLN A 319 -17.88 10.35 -23.61
N ASP A 320 -18.17 10.14 -22.31
CA ASP A 320 -17.83 11.10 -21.26
C ASP A 320 -16.38 10.91 -20.75
N LEU A 321 -15.70 9.85 -21.20
CA LEU A 321 -14.32 9.59 -20.84
C LEU A 321 -13.38 10.60 -21.53
N PRO A 322 -12.33 11.07 -20.83
CA PRO A 322 -11.39 12.02 -21.40
C PRO A 322 -10.51 11.33 -22.45
N THR A 323 -10.14 12.04 -23.51
CA THR A 323 -9.22 11.53 -24.55
C THR A 323 -7.80 12.07 -24.42
N ASP A 324 -7.61 13.10 -23.59
CA ASP A 324 -6.36 13.83 -23.43
C ASP A 324 -5.99 14.01 -21.97
N ASN A 325 -4.69 14.21 -21.71
CA ASN A 325 -4.11 14.45 -20.40
C ASN A 325 -4.46 13.36 -19.39
N ILE A 326 -4.37 12.10 -19.79
CA ILE A 326 -4.50 10.93 -18.90
C ILE A 326 -3.11 10.41 -18.59
N ASP A 327 -2.85 10.13 -17.32
CA ASP A 327 -1.55 9.65 -16.87
C ASP A 327 -1.52 8.14 -16.64
N LEU A 328 -2.65 7.59 -16.19
CA LEU A 328 -2.79 6.19 -15.83
C LEU A 328 -4.26 5.77 -15.95
N ILE A 329 -4.48 4.53 -16.36
CA ILE A 329 -5.77 3.85 -16.21
C ILE A 329 -5.64 2.83 -15.07
N ILE A 330 -6.53 2.91 -14.08
CA ILE A 330 -6.73 1.85 -13.09
C ILE A 330 -7.92 1.02 -13.54
N SER A 331 -7.75 -0.29 -13.58
CA SER A 331 -8.77 -1.18 -14.12
C SER A 331 -9.13 -2.30 -13.15
N GLY A 332 -10.38 -2.24 -12.68
CA GLY A 332 -11.11 -3.28 -11.98
C GLY A 332 -12.26 -3.80 -12.83
N LEU A 333 -12.06 -3.96 -14.14
CA LEU A 333 -13.07 -4.48 -15.08
C LEU A 333 -13.18 -6.01 -15.05
N SER A 334 -12.17 -6.71 -14.54
CA SER A 334 -12.14 -8.16 -14.34
C SER A 334 -11.81 -8.49 -12.89
N SER A 335 -12.36 -9.58 -12.35
CA SER A 335 -12.02 -10.09 -11.01
C SER A 335 -11.36 -11.45 -11.11
N TYR A 336 -10.53 -11.84 -10.13
CA TYR A 336 -9.96 -13.19 -10.07
C TYR A 336 -11.02 -14.32 -10.14
N GLU A 337 -12.27 -14.02 -9.77
CA GLU A 337 -13.40 -14.97 -9.73
C GLU A 337 -14.19 -15.07 -11.02
N CYS A 338 -14.14 -14.06 -11.90
CA CYS A 338 -15.03 -13.99 -13.04
C CYS A 338 -14.35 -13.43 -14.29
N ASP A 339 -14.68 -14.03 -15.42
CA ASP A 339 -14.44 -13.45 -16.72
C ASP A 339 -15.54 -12.42 -16.99
N SER A 340 -15.25 -11.16 -16.70
CA SER A 340 -16.16 -10.08 -17.06
C SER A 340 -16.12 -9.87 -18.58
N TYR A 341 -17.28 -9.92 -19.23
CA TYR A 341 -17.40 -9.48 -20.61
C TYR A 341 -17.21 -7.97 -20.67
N VAL A 342 -16.04 -7.51 -21.13
CA VAL A 342 -15.80 -6.09 -21.34
C VAL A 342 -16.33 -5.67 -22.71
N ARG A 343 -17.18 -4.63 -22.72
CA ARG A 343 -17.77 -4.08 -23.94
C ARG A 343 -16.67 -3.59 -24.89
N ARG A 344 -16.86 -3.83 -26.21
CA ARG A 344 -15.84 -3.52 -27.22
C ARG A 344 -15.47 -2.04 -27.30
N ASP A 345 -16.43 -1.15 -27.09
CA ASP A 345 -16.21 0.31 -27.04
C ASP A 345 -15.26 0.70 -25.91
N VAL A 346 -15.38 0.08 -24.74
CA VAL A 346 -14.46 0.26 -23.61
C VAL A 346 -13.06 -0.27 -23.95
N ILE A 347 -12.96 -1.43 -24.58
CA ILE A 347 -11.66 -2.00 -25.04
C ILE A 347 -10.99 -1.07 -26.04
N ASN A 348 -11.74 -0.55 -27.03
CA ASN A 348 -11.22 0.39 -28.02
C ASN A 348 -10.71 1.65 -27.34
N TYR A 349 -11.51 2.24 -26.45
CA TYR A 349 -11.10 3.42 -25.67
C TYR A 349 -9.77 3.18 -24.93
N ILE A 350 -9.64 2.05 -24.21
CA ILE A 350 -8.42 1.70 -23.47
C ILE A 350 -7.21 1.66 -24.41
N ASN A 351 -7.34 0.98 -25.54
CA ASN A 351 -6.26 0.80 -26.50
C ASN A 351 -5.86 2.12 -27.19
N ASP A 352 -6.81 3.03 -27.39
CA ASP A 352 -6.55 4.34 -28.00
C ASP A 352 -5.76 5.28 -27.08
N GLN A 353 -5.92 5.18 -25.76
CA GLN A 353 -5.27 6.10 -24.81
C GLN A 353 -3.74 5.96 -24.77
N LYS A 354 -3.17 4.77 -25.04
CA LYS A 354 -1.71 4.49 -25.00
C LYS A 354 -1.02 4.87 -23.67
N VAL A 355 -1.77 4.87 -22.57
CA VAL A 355 -1.26 5.12 -21.21
C VAL A 355 -1.01 3.80 -20.47
N PRO A 356 -0.16 3.79 -19.42
CA PRO A 356 -0.02 2.61 -18.58
C PRO A 356 -1.35 2.20 -17.93
N ILE A 357 -1.57 0.89 -17.84
CA ILE A 357 -2.74 0.30 -17.17
C ILE A 357 -2.27 -0.45 -15.93
N LEU A 358 -2.93 -0.17 -14.81
CA LEU A 358 -2.80 -0.87 -13.53
C LEU A 358 -4.05 -1.74 -13.30
N GLY A 359 -3.91 -3.06 -13.41
CA GLY A 359 -4.96 -4.03 -13.11
C GLY A 359 -5.08 -4.31 -11.61
N LEU A 360 -6.30 -4.40 -11.10
CA LEU A 360 -6.58 -4.69 -9.69
C LEU A 360 -7.26 -6.05 -9.53
N ASP A 361 -6.53 -6.97 -8.90
CA ASP A 361 -6.87 -8.38 -8.71
C ASP A 361 -7.59 -9.01 -9.93
N PRO A 362 -6.98 -8.93 -11.12
CA PRO A 362 -7.61 -9.38 -12.36
C PRO A 362 -7.72 -10.92 -12.42
N ASN A 363 -8.40 -11.42 -13.45
CA ASN A 363 -8.43 -12.86 -13.74
C ASN A 363 -7.11 -13.35 -14.35
N LYS A 364 -6.98 -14.68 -14.55
CA LYS A 364 -5.78 -15.30 -15.14
C LYS A 364 -5.48 -14.83 -16.57
N GLN A 365 -6.49 -14.42 -17.32
CA GLN A 365 -6.43 -13.96 -18.72
C GLN A 365 -6.33 -12.44 -18.86
N GLY A 366 -6.22 -11.68 -17.76
CA GLY A 366 -6.16 -10.23 -17.78
C GLY A 366 -7.55 -9.59 -17.81
N ILE A 367 -7.62 -8.38 -18.38
CA ILE A 367 -8.79 -7.53 -18.21
C ILE A 367 -9.75 -7.58 -19.42
N GLY A 368 -9.31 -8.19 -20.51
CA GLY A 368 -10.10 -8.30 -21.73
C GLY A 368 -9.22 -8.76 -22.90
N HIS A 369 -9.86 -9.23 -23.96
CA HIS A 369 -9.16 -9.65 -25.16
C HIS A 369 -8.39 -8.47 -25.79
N ASN A 370 -7.13 -8.69 -26.17
CA ASN A 370 -6.23 -7.69 -26.77
C ASN A 370 -5.95 -6.44 -25.91
N VAL A 371 -6.13 -6.50 -24.58
CA VAL A 371 -5.68 -5.43 -23.69
C VAL A 371 -4.39 -5.85 -23.00
N SER A 372 -3.32 -5.06 -23.17
CA SER A 372 -2.05 -5.30 -22.49
C SER A 372 -1.96 -4.46 -21.24
N VAL A 373 -1.99 -5.12 -20.07
CA VAL A 373 -1.80 -4.45 -18.78
C VAL A 373 -0.31 -4.30 -18.50
N LYS A 374 0.10 -3.14 -17.96
CA LYS A 374 1.52 -2.90 -17.63
C LYS A 374 1.88 -3.48 -16.26
N TYR A 375 1.00 -3.29 -15.29
CA TYR A 375 1.17 -3.71 -13.91
C TYR A 375 -0.13 -4.31 -13.37
N SER A 376 -0.05 -5.35 -12.56
CA SER A 376 -1.23 -5.88 -11.84
C SER A 376 -0.92 -6.05 -10.37
N ILE A 377 -1.80 -5.54 -9.50
CA ILE A 377 -1.75 -5.84 -8.06
C ILE A 377 -2.70 -6.99 -7.79
N ILE A 378 -2.19 -8.06 -7.18
CA ILE A 378 -2.93 -9.27 -6.86
C ILE A 378 -2.99 -9.49 -5.36
N SER A 379 -4.04 -10.18 -4.90
CA SER A 379 -4.24 -10.52 -3.49
C SER A 379 -3.69 -11.92 -3.12
N VAL A 380 -3.32 -12.08 -1.85
CA VAL A 380 -3.03 -13.36 -1.15
C VAL A 380 -1.85 -14.15 -1.73
N LEU A 381 -2.10 -15.08 -2.64
CA LEU A 381 -1.13 -15.92 -3.32
C LEU A 381 -1.49 -15.95 -4.81
N PRO A 382 -0.48 -16.04 -5.69
CA PRO A 382 -0.72 -15.94 -7.12
C PRO A 382 -1.48 -17.16 -7.66
N ILE A 383 -2.28 -16.92 -8.70
CA ILE A 383 -2.76 -17.97 -9.61
C ILE A 383 -1.86 -17.98 -10.86
N SER A 384 -2.10 -18.90 -11.81
CA SER A 384 -1.33 -19.00 -13.06
C SER A 384 -1.67 -17.89 -14.06
N TYR A 385 -1.31 -16.64 -13.74
CA TYR A 385 -1.53 -15.49 -14.60
C TYR A 385 -0.79 -15.60 -15.94
N SER A 386 -1.49 -15.25 -17.00
CA SER A 386 -0.91 -15.12 -18.34
C SER A 386 -0.18 -13.78 -18.52
N LYS A 387 0.63 -13.66 -19.58
CA LYS A 387 1.52 -12.51 -19.82
C LYS A 387 0.79 -11.18 -20.02
N CYS A 388 -0.50 -11.18 -20.36
CA CYS A 388 -1.28 -9.96 -20.54
C CYS A 388 -1.53 -9.19 -19.23
N ASN A 389 -1.30 -9.82 -18.07
CA ASN A 389 -1.37 -9.16 -16.76
C ASN A 389 -0.13 -8.28 -16.44
N GLY A 390 0.86 -8.26 -17.32
CA GLY A 390 2.06 -7.46 -17.14
C GLY A 390 2.90 -7.89 -15.95
N GLN A 391 3.58 -6.93 -15.33
CA GLN A 391 4.38 -7.18 -14.14
C GLN A 391 3.47 -7.30 -12.91
N LEU A 392 3.54 -8.43 -12.21
CA LEU A 392 2.73 -8.70 -11.05
C LEU A 392 3.34 -8.11 -9.78
N TYR A 393 2.46 -7.62 -8.92
CA TYR A 393 2.77 -7.14 -7.57
C TYR A 393 1.82 -7.82 -6.59
N LEU A 394 2.36 -8.47 -5.58
CA LEU A 394 1.57 -9.09 -4.52
C LEU A 394 1.30 -8.06 -3.42
N CYS A 395 0.05 -7.94 -3.00
CA CYS A 395 -0.38 -7.09 -1.89
C CYS A 395 -0.60 -7.90 -0.61
N ASN A 396 -0.06 -7.41 0.50
CA ASN A 396 -0.30 -7.97 1.82
C ASN A 396 -1.64 -7.48 2.36
N LEU A 397 -2.66 -8.35 2.36
CA LEU A 397 -3.97 -8.06 2.97
C LEU A 397 -3.96 -8.11 4.51
N ALA A 398 -2.79 -8.31 5.13
CA ALA A 398 -2.64 -8.52 6.56
C ALA A 398 -3.47 -9.71 7.08
N LEU A 399 -3.62 -10.77 6.26
CA LEU A 399 -4.26 -12.01 6.71
C LEU A 399 -3.43 -12.65 7.84
N PRO A 400 -4.03 -12.99 8.99
CA PRO A 400 -3.33 -13.70 10.06
C PRO A 400 -2.83 -15.07 9.59
N ASN A 401 -1.68 -15.51 10.10
CA ASN A 401 -1.14 -16.84 9.79
C ASN A 401 -2.10 -17.99 10.12
N GLY A 402 -3.01 -17.79 11.09
CA GLY A 402 -4.07 -18.76 11.44
C GLY A 402 -4.97 -19.11 10.25
N VAL A 403 -5.34 -18.13 9.43
CA VAL A 403 -6.16 -18.33 8.21
C VAL A 403 -5.52 -19.35 7.28
N TYR A 404 -4.22 -19.20 7.02
CA TYR A 404 -3.50 -20.13 6.16
C TYR A 404 -3.32 -21.51 6.81
N LYS A 405 -3.00 -21.53 8.11
CA LYS A 405 -2.79 -22.76 8.87
C LYS A 405 -4.04 -23.65 8.88
N ASP A 406 -5.21 -23.05 9.08
CA ASP A 406 -6.49 -23.75 9.14
C ASP A 406 -6.93 -24.28 7.76
N LEU A 407 -6.39 -23.71 6.68
CA LEU A 407 -6.51 -24.20 5.30
C LEU A 407 -5.34 -25.09 4.87
N HIS A 408 -4.56 -25.61 5.82
CA HIS A 408 -3.41 -26.50 5.58
C HIS A 408 -2.32 -25.91 4.67
N ILE A 409 -2.17 -24.59 4.67
CA ILE A 409 -1.09 -23.88 3.97
C ILE A 409 0.00 -23.54 4.99
N GLN A 410 1.22 -24.04 4.76
CA GLN A 410 2.38 -23.61 5.55
C GLN A 410 2.86 -22.26 5.03
N TYR A 411 2.22 -21.20 5.53
CA TYR A 411 2.49 -19.85 5.11
C TYR A 411 3.61 -19.20 5.91
N ARG A 412 4.51 -18.54 5.19
CA ARG A 412 5.46 -17.59 5.74
C ARG A 412 5.40 -16.31 4.91
N SER A 413 5.34 -15.17 5.59
CA SER A 413 5.19 -13.88 4.93
C SER A 413 6.33 -13.61 3.93
N PRO A 414 6.02 -13.39 2.64
CA PRO A 414 7.00 -13.05 1.61
C PRO A 414 7.38 -11.55 1.60
N PHE A 415 6.73 -10.75 2.43
CA PHE A 415 6.67 -9.29 2.28
C PHE A 415 7.83 -8.53 2.93
N GLY A 416 8.52 -9.12 3.91
CA GLY A 416 9.52 -8.41 4.69
C GLY A 416 8.94 -7.12 5.30
N ALA A 417 9.57 -5.98 5.03
CA ALA A 417 9.13 -4.66 5.50
C ALA A 417 8.17 -3.92 4.54
N LYS A 418 7.77 -4.53 3.41
CA LYS A 418 6.93 -3.90 2.39
C LYS A 418 5.48 -4.38 2.51
N PHE A 419 4.50 -3.60 2.06
CA PHE A 419 3.12 -4.07 1.89
C PHE A 419 2.84 -4.59 0.48
N ILE A 420 3.68 -4.21 -0.48
CA ILE A 420 3.59 -4.63 -1.87
C ILE A 420 4.98 -5.10 -2.32
N ILE A 421 5.04 -6.26 -2.97
CA ILE A 421 6.29 -6.81 -3.52
C ILE A 421 6.10 -7.23 -4.97
N PRO A 422 7.09 -7.02 -5.86
CA PRO A 422 7.02 -7.55 -7.21
C PRO A 422 7.18 -9.08 -7.21
N LEU A 423 6.52 -9.73 -8.16
CA LEU A 423 6.68 -11.15 -8.43
C LEU A 423 7.28 -11.36 -9.82
N HIS A 424 8.26 -12.25 -9.90
CA HIS A 424 8.92 -12.63 -11.15
C HIS A 424 8.54 -14.06 -11.50
N ARG A 425 8.19 -14.29 -12.77
CA ARG A 425 7.93 -15.64 -13.26
C ARG A 425 9.26 -16.36 -13.49
N LYS A 426 9.37 -17.59 -12.99
CA LYS A 426 10.54 -18.45 -13.19
C LYS A 426 10.47 -19.24 -14.50
#